data_AF-A0A3M6TQV5-F1
#
_entry.id   AF-A0A3M6TQV5-F1
#
_cell.length_a   1.000
_cell.length_b   1.000
_cell.length_c   1.000
_cell.angle_alpha   90.00
_cell.angle_beta   90.00
_cell.angle_gamma   90.00
#
_symmetry.space_group_name_H-M   'P 1'
#
loop_
_entity.id
_entity.type
_entity.pdbx_description
1 polymer ?
#
loop_
_entity_poly.entity_id
_entity_poly.type
_entity_poly.pdbx_seq_one_letter_code
_entity_poly.pdbx_strand_id
1 'polypeptide(L)'
;YLEFVVLSKEQLLITDHLNIHVDVVDDPDAIKFTDLLESFCLQQHVTVPTHQGGRRLDFIISRRSESIIKSTLVAHCFISDHASITCSLLPAKPASKVKTLSYRETKSVDFKHLSADIADSGLYNMSEVNTTSCDQRPDELVRNYNSTLSHLLDRHAPPKTNTILFRGILTRLLVKVAKRRRGKAGRVWRRTRLESDFNIYKTKKNHMAYLCNRARRDFHTNFINENCDQGRLVRPSLIIAIARFLKIGKIRSGLDSVNLDLNENQIVPQEFHLDVNNKLPELEILVEDNVLSLIQSSSVKSCLLNPMPTPL
;
A
#
# COMPACT_ATOMS: atom_id res chain seq x y z
N TYR A 1 25.76 10.35 -6.79
CA TYR A 1 24.37 10.15 -6.28
C TYR A 1 23.34 10.52 -7.33
N LEU A 2 23.38 11.74 -7.90
CA LEU A 2 22.47 12.19 -8.96
C LEU A 2 22.41 11.21 -10.16
N GLU A 3 23.56 10.69 -10.59
CA GLU A 3 23.68 9.63 -11.63
C GLU A 3 22.76 8.44 -11.38
N PHE A 4 22.75 7.90 -10.15
CA PHE A 4 21.92 6.76 -9.78
C PHE A 4 20.42 7.10 -9.81
N VAL A 5 20.08 8.31 -9.38
CA VAL A 5 18.71 8.82 -9.34
C VAL A 5 18.16 9.03 -10.77
N VAL A 6 18.97 9.58 -11.67
CA VAL A 6 18.60 9.84 -13.07
C VAL A 6 18.40 8.53 -13.84
N LEU A 7 19.19 7.49 -13.55
CA LEU A 7 19.10 6.17 -14.19
C LEU A 7 17.90 5.31 -13.72
N SER A 8 17.16 5.76 -12.72
CA SER A 8 15.97 5.06 -12.21
C SER A 8 14.87 4.95 -13.27
N LYS A 9 14.25 3.79 -13.44
CA LYS A 9 13.10 3.62 -14.38
C LYS A 9 11.79 4.29 -13.93
N GLU A 10 11.77 4.86 -12.74
CA GLU A 10 10.57 5.50 -12.17
C GLU A 10 10.58 7.01 -12.37
N GLN A 11 9.40 7.61 -12.46
CA GLN A 11 9.22 9.08 -12.54
C GLN A 11 10.04 9.83 -11.48
N LEU A 12 10.84 10.80 -11.94
CA LEU A 12 11.74 11.60 -11.10
C LEU A 12 11.21 13.01 -10.91
N LEU A 13 11.00 13.40 -9.66
CA LEU A 13 10.69 14.77 -9.25
C LEU A 13 11.56 15.10 -8.03
N ILE A 14 12.40 16.12 -8.17
CA ILE A 14 13.25 16.65 -7.11
C ILE A 14 12.69 18.01 -6.72
N THR A 15 12.53 18.23 -5.42
CA THR A 15 12.10 19.51 -4.85
C THR A 15 13.08 19.89 -3.77
N ASP A 16 13.75 21.02 -3.92
CA ASP A 16 14.75 21.45 -2.93
C ASP A 16 14.95 22.97 -2.93
N HIS A 17 15.45 23.47 -1.81
CA HIS A 17 15.86 24.85 -1.63
C HIS A 17 17.39 24.90 -1.60
N LEU A 18 17.99 25.34 -2.71
CA LEU A 18 19.44 25.19 -2.92
C LEU A 18 20.23 26.45 -2.57
N ASN A 19 19.58 27.57 -2.23
CA ASN A 19 20.25 28.86 -2.03
C ASN A 19 21.16 29.29 -3.20
N ILE A 20 20.83 28.88 -4.43
CA ILE A 20 21.54 29.27 -5.66
C ILE A 20 20.74 30.35 -6.39
N HIS A 21 21.39 31.43 -6.81
CA HIS A 21 20.78 32.56 -7.51
C HIS A 21 20.68 32.33 -9.02
N VAL A 22 19.82 31.38 -9.43
CA VAL A 22 19.61 31.01 -10.85
C VAL A 22 18.95 32.14 -11.68
N ASP A 23 18.50 33.20 -11.02
CA ASP A 23 18.02 34.45 -11.62
C ASP A 23 19.12 35.44 -12.02
N VAL A 24 20.36 35.25 -11.58
CA VAL A 24 21.50 36.10 -11.93
C VAL A 24 22.30 35.42 -13.05
N VAL A 25 22.31 36.03 -14.24
CA VAL A 25 22.88 35.43 -15.47
C VAL A 25 24.40 35.22 -15.37
N ASP A 26 25.10 36.08 -14.62
CA ASP A 26 26.56 36.06 -14.48
C ASP A 26 27.05 35.38 -13.19
N ASP A 27 26.15 34.72 -12.43
CA ASP A 27 26.54 34.00 -11.22
C ASP A 27 27.24 32.67 -11.60
N PRO A 28 28.51 32.46 -11.18
CA PRO A 28 29.27 31.26 -11.53
C PRO A 28 28.63 29.96 -11.01
N ASP A 29 27.91 30.01 -9.89
CA ASP A 29 27.25 28.86 -9.31
C ASP A 29 25.91 28.58 -10.01
N ALA A 30 25.21 29.61 -10.49
CA ALA A 30 24.05 29.46 -11.37
C ALA A 30 24.42 28.80 -12.72
N ILE A 31 25.56 29.18 -13.30
CA ILE A 31 26.08 28.60 -14.54
C ILE A 31 26.41 27.12 -14.33
N LYS A 32 27.24 26.79 -13.32
CA LYS A 32 27.57 25.39 -12.99
C LYS A 32 26.34 24.53 -12.71
N PHE A 33 25.36 25.10 -12.01
CA PHE A 33 24.11 24.41 -11.71
C PHE A 33 23.30 24.13 -12.98
N THR A 34 23.21 25.10 -13.88
CA THR A 34 22.50 24.95 -15.16
C THR A 34 23.20 23.91 -16.03
N ASP A 35 24.52 23.97 -16.16
CA ASP A 35 25.33 22.98 -16.87
C ASP A 35 25.15 21.57 -16.30
N LEU A 36 25.09 21.45 -14.98
CA LEU A 36 24.81 20.18 -14.31
C LEU A 36 23.43 19.64 -14.71
N LEU A 37 22.38 20.47 -14.66
CA LEU A 37 21.04 20.04 -15.06
C LEU A 37 21.01 19.60 -16.53
N GLU A 38 21.66 20.36 -17.42
CA GLU A 38 21.74 20.01 -18.83
C GLU A 38 22.48 18.68 -19.06
N SER A 39 23.61 18.46 -18.38
CA SER A 39 24.41 17.23 -18.51
C SER A 39 23.61 15.97 -18.12
N PHE A 40 22.66 16.10 -17.21
CA PHE A 40 21.78 15.02 -16.75
C PHE A 40 20.40 15.01 -17.44
N CYS A 41 20.19 15.84 -18.46
CA CYS A 41 18.90 16.01 -19.14
C CYS A 41 17.74 16.32 -18.16
N LEU A 42 18.04 17.12 -17.14
CA LEU A 42 17.10 17.61 -16.15
C LEU A 42 16.59 18.98 -16.55
N GLN A 43 15.36 19.29 -16.15
CA GLN A 43 14.72 20.56 -16.38
C GLN A 43 14.16 21.08 -15.06
N GLN A 44 14.51 22.33 -14.75
CA GLN A 44 13.93 23.13 -13.69
C GLN A 44 12.64 23.79 -14.20
N HIS A 45 11.60 23.82 -13.38
CA HIS A 45 10.28 24.30 -13.79
C HIS A 45 9.85 25.64 -13.17
N VAL A 46 10.50 26.08 -12.09
CA VAL A 46 10.07 27.26 -11.32
C VAL A 46 10.49 28.55 -12.03
N THR A 47 9.51 29.26 -12.60
CA THR A 47 9.73 30.51 -13.34
C THR A 47 9.44 31.77 -12.51
N VAL A 48 8.75 31.63 -11.38
CA VAL A 48 8.31 32.75 -10.54
C VAL A 48 9.24 32.94 -9.34
N PRO A 49 9.42 34.18 -8.83
CA PRO A 49 10.09 34.43 -7.56
C PRO A 49 9.47 33.61 -6.42
N THR A 50 10.32 33.01 -5.61
CA THR A 50 9.92 32.12 -4.51
C THR A 50 10.27 32.72 -3.16
N HIS A 51 11.05 33.80 -3.13
CA HIS A 51 11.46 34.51 -1.93
C HIS A 51 10.96 35.97 -1.97
N GLN A 52 10.62 36.54 -0.82
CA GLN A 52 10.09 37.91 -0.70
C GLN A 52 11.04 38.97 -1.28
N GLY A 53 12.35 38.70 -1.27
CA GLY A 53 13.36 39.51 -1.93
C GLY A 53 13.39 39.42 -3.47
N GLY A 54 12.35 38.85 -4.10
CA GLY A 54 12.24 38.73 -5.55
C GLY A 54 13.10 37.62 -6.18
N ARG A 55 13.72 36.77 -5.36
CA ARG A 55 14.68 35.75 -5.81
C ARG A 55 14.04 34.39 -6.06
N ARG A 56 14.70 33.57 -6.89
CA ARG A 56 14.30 32.17 -7.18
C ARG A 56 15.27 31.20 -6.51
N LEU A 57 14.90 30.70 -5.34
CA LEU A 57 15.77 29.80 -4.54
C LEU A 57 15.18 28.40 -4.34
N ASP A 58 13.91 28.23 -4.66
CA ASP A 58 13.18 26.98 -4.52
C ASP A 58 12.98 26.34 -5.89
N PHE A 59 13.36 25.07 -6.02
CA PHE A 59 13.45 24.40 -7.30
C PHE A 59 12.54 23.18 -7.35
N ILE A 60 11.87 23.01 -8.47
CA ILE A 60 11.19 21.78 -8.86
C ILE A 60 11.83 21.31 -10.15
N ILE A 61 12.45 20.13 -10.10
CA ILE A 61 13.28 19.58 -11.17
C ILE A 61 12.73 18.21 -11.58
N SER A 62 12.59 17.97 -12.87
CA SER A 62 12.26 16.65 -13.42
C SER A 62 13.15 16.30 -14.60
N ARG A 63 13.08 15.05 -15.07
CA ARG A 63 13.70 14.69 -16.35
C ARG A 63 12.97 15.35 -17.50
N ARG A 64 13.72 15.83 -18.50
CA ARG A 64 13.18 16.48 -19.70
C ARG A 64 12.33 15.53 -20.55
N SER A 65 12.59 14.22 -20.46
CA SER A 65 11.81 13.18 -21.13
C SER A 65 10.48 12.86 -20.45
N GLU A 66 10.22 13.38 -19.25
CA GLU A 66 9.03 13.04 -18.47
C GLU A 66 8.08 14.24 -18.28
N SER A 67 6.83 14.10 -18.75
CA SER A 67 5.79 15.11 -18.56
C SER A 67 5.02 14.90 -17.25
N ILE A 68 5.73 15.00 -16.11
CA ILE A 68 5.13 14.76 -14.78
C ILE A 68 4.28 15.96 -14.33
N ILE A 69 4.64 17.17 -14.74
CA ILE A 69 3.96 18.41 -14.32
C ILE A 69 2.91 18.78 -15.36
N LYS A 70 1.65 18.93 -14.93
CA LYS A 70 0.49 19.20 -15.80
C LYS A 70 0.28 20.68 -16.11
N SER A 71 0.61 21.55 -15.16
CA SER A 71 0.22 22.95 -15.15
C SER A 71 1.37 23.87 -14.78
N THR A 72 1.26 25.14 -15.17
CA THR A 72 2.11 26.23 -14.71
C THR A 72 2.16 26.27 -13.18
N LEU A 73 3.35 26.51 -12.64
CA LEU A 73 3.58 26.63 -11.21
C LEU A 73 2.96 27.93 -10.70
N VAL A 74 2.22 27.83 -9.59
CA VAL A 74 1.62 29.00 -8.93
C VAL A 74 2.33 29.19 -7.61
N ALA A 75 2.97 30.36 -7.44
CA ALA A 75 3.42 30.83 -6.15
C ALA A 75 2.23 31.49 -5.43
N HIS A 76 1.96 31.04 -4.21
CA HIS A 76 0.90 31.58 -3.37
C HIS A 76 1.46 32.62 -2.39
N CYS A 77 0.89 32.67 -1.18
CA CYS A 77 1.22 33.63 -0.15
C CYS A 77 2.61 33.42 0.47
N PHE A 78 3.23 34.53 0.84
CA PHE A 78 4.39 34.62 1.71
C PHE A 78 3.90 34.58 3.15
N ILE A 79 3.71 33.36 3.69
CA ILE A 79 3.50 33.16 5.13
C ILE A 79 4.84 33.30 5.88
N SER A 80 5.95 33.06 5.16
CA SER A 80 7.33 33.34 5.55
C SER A 80 7.99 34.15 4.43
N ASP A 81 9.28 34.46 4.60
CA ASP A 81 10.19 34.88 3.53
C ASP A 81 10.15 34.00 2.27
N HIS A 82 9.76 32.73 2.39
CA HIS A 82 9.45 31.82 1.27
C HIS A 82 7.97 31.77 0.89
N ALA A 83 7.69 31.71 -0.42
CA ALA A 83 6.39 31.45 -1.01
C ALA A 83 6.13 29.96 -1.18
N SER A 84 4.90 29.54 -0.90
CA SER A 84 4.46 28.18 -1.21
C SER A 84 4.27 28.00 -2.71
N ILE A 85 4.96 27.02 -3.30
CA ILE A 85 4.85 26.66 -4.71
C ILE A 85 3.91 25.46 -4.84
N THR A 86 2.83 25.64 -5.61
CA THR A 86 1.87 24.57 -5.89
C THR A 86 1.93 24.16 -7.35
N CYS A 87 1.97 22.84 -7.60
CA CYS A 87 1.89 22.26 -8.94
C CYS A 87 0.96 21.05 -8.98
N SER A 88 0.38 20.81 -10.16
CA SER A 88 -0.40 19.61 -10.43
C SER A 88 0.46 18.54 -11.09
N LEU A 89 0.49 17.35 -10.49
CA LEU A 89 1.23 16.20 -11.02
C LEU A 89 0.32 15.27 -11.85
N LEU A 90 0.88 14.65 -12.89
CA LEU A 90 0.30 13.55 -13.67
C LEU A 90 1.01 12.24 -13.31
N PRO A 91 0.68 11.62 -12.16
CA PRO A 91 1.28 10.34 -11.82
C PRO A 91 0.81 9.28 -12.82
N ALA A 92 1.76 8.63 -13.50
CA ALA A 92 1.45 7.45 -14.29
C ALA A 92 1.08 6.32 -13.33
N LYS A 93 -0.18 5.87 -13.37
CA LYS A 93 -0.61 4.74 -12.53
C LYS A 93 0.14 3.49 -12.99
N PRO A 94 0.91 2.81 -12.12
CA PRO A 94 1.60 1.60 -12.52
C PRO A 94 0.58 0.56 -13.00
N ALA A 95 0.89 -0.12 -14.10
CA ALA A 95 0.08 -1.19 -14.63
C ALA A 95 -0.15 -2.22 -13.52
N SER A 96 -1.41 -2.52 -13.22
CA SER A 96 -1.70 -3.49 -12.17
C SER A 96 -1.19 -4.86 -12.63
N LYS A 97 -0.45 -5.57 -11.77
CA LYS A 97 0.01 -6.92 -12.07
C LYS A 97 -1.22 -7.80 -12.31
N VAL A 98 -1.38 -8.30 -13.53
CA VAL A 98 -2.48 -9.20 -13.92
C VAL A 98 -1.95 -10.63 -13.86
N LYS A 99 -2.73 -11.56 -13.30
CA LYS A 99 -2.46 -13.01 -13.38
C LYS A 99 -3.61 -13.69 -14.08
N THR A 100 -3.29 -14.46 -15.12
CA THR A 100 -4.23 -15.38 -15.75
C THR A 100 -4.26 -16.66 -14.95
N LEU A 101 -5.44 -17.05 -14.46
CA LEU A 101 -5.66 -18.34 -13.82
C LEU A 101 -6.40 -19.26 -14.78
N SER A 102 -5.93 -20.51 -14.89
CA SER A 102 -6.67 -21.59 -15.53
C SER A 102 -7.48 -22.34 -14.49
N TYR A 103 -8.75 -22.62 -14.77
CA TYR A 103 -9.64 -23.39 -13.90
C TYR A 103 -10.61 -24.24 -14.72
N ARG A 104 -11.22 -25.24 -14.08
CA ARG A 104 -12.26 -26.09 -14.66
C ARG A 104 -13.51 -26.02 -13.81
N GLU A 105 -14.67 -26.02 -14.45
CA GLU A 105 -15.97 -26.05 -13.76
C GLU A 105 -16.39 -27.50 -13.48
N THR A 106 -15.58 -28.24 -12.72
CA THR A 106 -15.84 -29.65 -12.42
C THR A 106 -17.14 -29.90 -11.65
N LYS A 107 -17.69 -28.85 -11.02
CA LYS A 107 -18.95 -28.92 -10.27
C LYS A 107 -20.21 -28.83 -11.14
N SER A 108 -20.08 -28.38 -12.39
CA SER A 108 -21.20 -28.29 -13.34
C SER A 108 -21.21 -29.45 -14.32
N VAL A 109 -20.34 -30.44 -14.14
CA VAL A 109 -20.31 -31.64 -14.98
C VAL A 109 -21.56 -32.47 -14.72
N ASP A 110 -22.23 -32.88 -15.80
CA ASP A 110 -23.31 -33.85 -15.72
C ASP A 110 -22.72 -35.24 -15.46
N PHE A 111 -22.88 -35.70 -14.22
CA PHE A 111 -22.35 -36.99 -13.78
C PHE A 111 -22.94 -38.17 -14.57
N LYS A 112 -24.20 -38.05 -15.04
CA LYS A 112 -24.85 -39.14 -15.80
C LYS A 112 -24.23 -39.27 -17.18
N HIS A 113 -24.05 -38.16 -17.88
CA HIS A 113 -23.42 -38.15 -19.20
C HIS A 113 -21.95 -38.57 -19.12
N LEU A 114 -21.23 -38.15 -18.09
CA LEU A 114 -19.85 -38.59 -17.85
C LEU A 114 -19.79 -40.11 -17.61
N SER A 115 -20.70 -40.66 -16.78
CA SER A 115 -20.74 -42.11 -16.53
C SER A 115 -21.05 -42.93 -17.79
N ALA A 116 -21.93 -42.43 -18.66
CA ALA A 116 -22.22 -43.06 -19.94
C ALA A 116 -21.00 -43.03 -20.86
N ASP A 117 -20.33 -41.89 -21.02
CA ASP A 117 -19.12 -41.79 -21.85
C ASP A 117 -17.95 -42.63 -21.30
N ILE A 118 -17.86 -42.85 -19.98
CA ILE A 118 -16.86 -43.76 -19.38
C ILE A 118 -17.22 -45.22 -19.67
N ALA A 119 -18.50 -45.59 -19.62
CA ALA A 119 -18.96 -46.95 -19.95
C ALA A 119 -18.77 -47.26 -21.45
N ASP A 120 -19.02 -46.27 -22.31
CA ASP A 120 -18.73 -46.33 -23.75
C ASP A 120 -17.23 -46.30 -24.06
N SER A 121 -16.42 -45.80 -23.12
CA SER A 121 -14.97 -45.85 -23.27
C SER A 121 -14.48 -47.30 -23.18
N GLY A 122 -13.48 -47.65 -24.00
CA GLY A 122 -12.85 -48.97 -23.98
C GLY A 122 -12.18 -49.36 -22.66
N LEU A 123 -12.25 -48.53 -21.61
CA LEU A 123 -11.82 -48.86 -20.26
C LEU A 123 -12.72 -49.91 -19.58
N TYR A 124 -14.03 -49.90 -19.86
CA TYR A 124 -14.97 -50.85 -19.27
C TYR A 124 -14.92 -52.21 -19.98
N ASN A 125 -14.76 -52.20 -21.30
CA ASN A 125 -14.73 -53.41 -22.13
C ASN A 125 -13.35 -54.12 -22.18
N MET A 126 -12.32 -53.53 -21.59
CA MET A 126 -10.98 -54.15 -21.50
C MET A 126 -10.91 -55.34 -20.53
N SER A 127 -11.95 -55.60 -19.72
CA SER A 127 -11.94 -56.77 -18.83
C SER A 127 -12.17 -58.10 -19.55
N GLU A 128 -12.70 -58.10 -20.77
CA GLU A 128 -12.99 -59.32 -21.55
C GLU A 128 -11.89 -59.68 -22.56
N VAL A 129 -10.97 -58.76 -22.86
CA VAL A 129 -9.90 -58.97 -23.85
C VAL A 129 -8.55 -58.98 -23.12
N ASN A 130 -8.11 -60.19 -22.76
CA ASN A 130 -6.73 -60.63 -22.48
C ASN A 130 -6.53 -61.36 -21.15
N THR A 131 -7.15 -62.53 -21.02
CA THR A 131 -6.62 -63.62 -20.19
C THR A 131 -5.62 -64.50 -20.94
N THR A 132 -5.14 -64.12 -22.13
CA THR A 132 -4.32 -65.02 -22.97
C THR A 132 -3.07 -64.46 -23.64
N SER A 133 -2.63 -63.22 -23.36
CA SER A 133 -1.33 -62.75 -23.87
C SER A 133 -0.58 -61.88 -22.85
N CYS A 134 0.59 -62.36 -22.44
CA CYS A 134 1.51 -61.80 -21.44
C CYS A 134 2.23 -60.50 -21.89
N ASP A 135 1.57 -59.65 -22.70
CA ASP A 135 2.22 -58.50 -23.37
C ASP A 135 1.61 -57.12 -23.05
N GLN A 136 0.51 -57.03 -22.31
CA GLN A 136 0.02 -55.72 -21.84
C GLN A 136 0.87 -55.24 -20.67
N ARG A 137 1.93 -54.49 -20.99
CA ARG A 137 2.78 -53.83 -20.00
C ARG A 137 1.91 -52.91 -19.14
N PRO A 138 2.01 -52.98 -17.80
CA PRO A 138 1.16 -52.19 -16.89
C PRO A 138 1.24 -50.68 -17.16
N ASP A 139 2.38 -50.20 -17.66
CA ASP A 139 2.56 -48.80 -18.05
C ASP A 139 1.62 -48.37 -19.19
N GLU A 140 1.28 -49.27 -20.11
CA GLU A 140 0.42 -48.98 -21.24
C GLU A 140 -1.05 -48.88 -20.83
N LEU A 141 -1.48 -49.72 -19.90
CA LEU A 141 -2.81 -49.64 -19.27
C LEU A 141 -2.96 -48.34 -18.48
N VAL A 142 -1.94 -47.97 -17.70
CA VAL A 142 -1.93 -46.70 -16.95
C VAL A 142 -1.96 -45.49 -17.90
N ARG A 143 -1.23 -45.54 -19.02
CA ARG A 143 -1.30 -44.48 -20.05
C ARG A 143 -2.68 -44.40 -20.70
N ASN A 144 -3.29 -45.53 -21.05
CA ASN A 144 -4.62 -45.56 -21.65
C ASN A 144 -5.68 -45.01 -20.69
N TYR A 145 -5.62 -45.41 -19.42
CA TYR A 145 -6.48 -44.89 -18.37
C TYR A 145 -6.35 -43.37 -18.20
N ASN A 146 -5.13 -42.87 -18.00
CA ASN A 146 -4.89 -41.45 -17.76
C ASN A 146 -5.25 -40.58 -18.97
N SER A 147 -4.95 -41.04 -20.19
CA SER A 147 -5.28 -40.31 -21.42
C SER A 147 -6.78 -40.26 -21.68
N THR A 148 -7.47 -41.39 -21.53
CA THR A 148 -8.93 -41.46 -21.70
C THR A 148 -9.66 -40.58 -20.69
N LEU A 149 -9.30 -40.65 -19.41
CA LEU A 149 -9.93 -39.80 -18.39
C LEU A 149 -9.58 -38.32 -18.56
N SER A 150 -8.36 -37.99 -18.98
CA SER A 150 -7.99 -36.59 -19.27
C SER A 150 -8.81 -36.04 -20.43
N HIS A 151 -9.00 -36.83 -21.50
CA HIS A 151 -9.81 -36.45 -22.65
C HIS A 151 -11.29 -36.29 -22.29
N LEU A 152 -11.85 -37.21 -21.51
CA LEU A 152 -13.22 -37.10 -21.01
C LEU A 152 -13.39 -35.86 -20.10
N LEU A 153 -12.41 -35.58 -19.25
CA LEU A 153 -12.41 -34.39 -18.41
C LEU A 153 -12.30 -33.09 -19.24
N ASP A 154 -11.55 -33.08 -20.35
CA ASP A 154 -11.48 -31.96 -21.29
C ASP A 154 -12.81 -31.72 -22.01
N ARG A 155 -13.51 -32.79 -22.40
CA ARG A 155 -14.83 -32.72 -23.04
C ARG A 155 -15.89 -32.18 -22.10
N HIS A 156 -15.94 -32.70 -20.86
CA HIS A 156 -16.98 -32.38 -19.88
C HIS A 156 -16.71 -31.11 -19.07
N ALA A 157 -15.44 -30.79 -18.83
CA ALA A 157 -15.01 -29.62 -18.07
C ALA A 157 -13.79 -28.98 -18.76
N PRO A 158 -13.99 -28.30 -19.90
CA PRO A 158 -12.90 -27.67 -20.64
C PRO A 158 -12.20 -26.61 -19.77
N PRO A 159 -10.88 -26.45 -19.94
CA PRO A 159 -10.12 -25.43 -19.22
C PRO A 159 -10.61 -24.04 -19.61
N LYS A 160 -11.04 -23.28 -18.62
CA LYS A 160 -11.41 -21.87 -18.75
C LYS A 160 -10.30 -21.00 -18.18
N THR A 161 -10.05 -19.85 -18.78
CA THR A 161 -9.11 -18.86 -18.26
C THR A 161 -9.85 -17.66 -17.69
N ASN A 162 -9.37 -17.14 -16.56
CA ASN A 162 -9.88 -15.91 -15.98
C ASN A 162 -8.73 -15.01 -15.57
N THR A 163 -8.78 -13.76 -16.02
CA THR A 163 -7.76 -12.76 -15.78
C THR A 163 -8.10 -11.99 -14.51
N ILE A 164 -7.31 -12.23 -13.44
CA ILE A 164 -7.51 -11.54 -12.17
C ILE A 164 -6.39 -10.53 -11.89
N LEU A 165 -6.77 -9.40 -11.31
CA LEU A 165 -5.83 -8.46 -10.71
C LEU A 165 -5.11 -9.14 -9.54
N PHE A 166 -3.79 -9.31 -9.65
CA PHE A 166 -2.95 -9.84 -8.59
C PHE A 166 -2.82 -8.79 -7.49
N ARG A 167 -3.66 -8.94 -6.48
CA ARG A 167 -3.60 -8.20 -5.21
C ARG A 167 -3.45 -9.23 -4.11
N GLY A 168 -2.48 -9.07 -3.21
CA GLY A 168 -2.12 -10.00 -2.12
C GLY A 168 -3.29 -10.86 -1.65
N ILE A 169 -3.33 -12.11 -2.15
CA ILE A 169 -4.55 -12.92 -2.19
C ILE A 169 -4.94 -13.37 -0.78
N LEU A 170 -3.96 -13.74 0.04
CA LEU A 170 -4.17 -14.30 1.38
C LEU A 170 -4.86 -13.31 2.31
N THR A 171 -4.34 -12.08 2.40
CA THR A 171 -4.89 -11.04 3.28
C THR A 171 -6.31 -10.64 2.89
N ARG A 172 -6.60 -10.62 1.57
CA ARG A 172 -7.94 -10.33 1.06
C ARG A 172 -8.94 -11.44 1.42
N LEU A 173 -8.54 -12.71 1.33
CA LEU A 173 -9.41 -13.84 1.67
C LEU A 173 -9.75 -13.85 3.16
N LEU A 174 -8.76 -13.67 4.04
CA LEU A 174 -8.95 -13.59 5.49
C LEU A 174 -9.89 -12.44 5.87
N VAL A 175 -9.69 -11.24 5.30
CA VAL A 175 -10.59 -10.09 5.52
C VAL A 175 -12.01 -10.36 5.01
N LYS A 176 -12.17 -11.05 3.86
CA LYS A 176 -13.50 -11.44 3.35
C LYS A 176 -14.23 -12.39 4.32
N VAL A 177 -13.53 -13.39 4.85
CA VAL A 177 -14.10 -14.32 5.84
C VAL A 177 -14.50 -13.57 7.12
N ALA A 178 -13.63 -12.69 7.62
CA ALA A 178 -13.91 -11.88 8.81
C ALA A 178 -15.11 -10.94 8.61
N LYS A 179 -15.25 -10.31 7.44
CA LYS A 179 -16.43 -9.48 7.07
C LYS A 179 -17.73 -10.30 7.11
N ARG A 180 -17.72 -11.53 6.59
CA ARG A 180 -18.89 -12.43 6.65
C ARG A 180 -19.25 -12.79 8.08
N ARG A 181 -18.26 -13.15 8.91
CA ARG A 181 -18.45 -13.48 10.34
C ARG A 181 -19.03 -12.29 11.12
N ARG A 182 -18.48 -11.08 10.93
CA ARG A 182 -19.02 -9.83 11.50
C ARG A 182 -20.47 -9.60 11.07
N GLY A 183 -20.77 -9.79 9.78
CA GLY A 183 -22.13 -9.64 9.25
C GLY A 183 -23.13 -10.64 9.84
N LYS A 184 -22.73 -11.90 10.06
CA LYS A 184 -23.56 -12.93 10.72
C LYS A 184 -23.85 -12.53 12.17
N ALA A 185 -22.82 -12.18 12.95
CA ALA A 185 -22.98 -11.75 14.34
C ALA A 185 -23.88 -10.50 14.44
N GLY A 186 -23.69 -9.51 13.56
CA GLY A 186 -24.52 -8.31 13.54
C GLY A 186 -25.98 -8.55 13.11
N ARG A 187 -26.27 -9.62 12.36
CA ARG A 187 -27.66 -10.05 12.09
C ARG A 187 -28.29 -10.75 13.29
N VAL A 188 -27.52 -11.53 14.04
CA VAL A 188 -27.99 -12.19 15.26
C VAL A 188 -28.32 -11.14 16.33
N TRP A 189 -27.36 -10.27 16.66
CA TRP A 189 -27.57 -9.21 17.66
C TRP A 189 -28.75 -8.29 17.34
N ARG A 190 -28.94 -7.90 16.06
CA ARG A 190 -30.10 -7.07 15.68
C ARG A 190 -31.44 -7.75 15.90
N ARG A 191 -31.47 -9.10 15.88
CA ARG A 191 -32.67 -9.91 16.12
C ARG A 191 -32.91 -10.16 17.61
N THR A 192 -31.87 -10.51 18.35
CA THR A 192 -31.98 -10.93 19.76
C THR A 192 -31.89 -9.77 20.75
N ARG A 193 -31.15 -8.71 20.40
CA ARG A 193 -30.85 -7.54 21.26
C ARG A 193 -30.22 -7.87 22.61
N LEU A 194 -29.68 -9.08 22.77
CA LEU A 194 -28.99 -9.51 23.99
C LEU A 194 -27.57 -8.94 24.08
N GLU A 195 -27.13 -8.66 25.30
CA GLU A 195 -25.78 -8.14 25.58
C GLU A 195 -24.69 -9.17 25.26
N SER A 196 -24.95 -10.46 25.48
CA SER A 196 -24.07 -11.55 25.09
C SER A 196 -23.80 -11.56 23.57
N ASP A 197 -24.85 -11.38 22.76
CA ASP A 197 -24.74 -11.30 21.30
C ASP A 197 -24.08 -9.99 20.83
N PHE A 198 -24.27 -8.89 21.57
CA PHE A 198 -23.58 -7.64 21.31
C PHE A 198 -22.08 -7.78 21.49
N ASN A 199 -21.64 -8.42 22.58
CA ASN A 199 -20.23 -8.69 22.85
C ASN A 199 -19.59 -9.57 21.78
N ILE A 200 -20.29 -10.61 21.30
CA ILE A 200 -19.84 -11.42 20.16
C ILE A 200 -19.67 -10.54 18.91
N TYR A 201 -20.64 -9.67 18.61
CA TYR A 201 -20.54 -8.75 17.47
C TYR A 201 -19.36 -7.76 17.62
N LYS A 202 -19.17 -7.15 18.80
CA LYS A 202 -18.05 -6.23 19.12
C LYS A 202 -16.71 -6.92 18.88
N THR A 203 -16.53 -8.14 19.36
CA THR A 203 -15.33 -8.96 19.15
C THR A 203 -15.08 -9.23 17.66
N LYS A 204 -16.10 -9.65 16.89
CA LYS A 204 -15.93 -9.90 15.44
C LYS A 204 -15.68 -8.61 14.65
N LYS A 205 -16.24 -7.47 15.09
CA LYS A 205 -15.97 -6.14 14.51
C LYS A 205 -14.52 -5.74 14.74
N ASN A 206 -14.02 -5.86 15.97
CA ASN A 206 -12.65 -5.52 16.32
C ASN A 206 -11.62 -6.41 15.60
N HIS A 207 -11.88 -7.72 15.55
CA HIS A 207 -11.03 -8.66 14.83
C HIS A 207 -10.92 -8.32 13.32
N MET A 208 -12.03 -7.95 12.68
CA MET A 208 -12.02 -7.50 11.28
C MET A 208 -11.19 -6.21 11.10
N ALA A 209 -11.32 -5.25 12.01
CA ALA A 209 -10.55 -4.00 11.96
C ALA A 209 -9.05 -4.27 12.15
N TYR A 210 -8.69 -5.15 13.09
CA TYR A 210 -7.33 -5.62 13.30
C TYR A 210 -6.74 -6.24 12.03
N LEU A 211 -7.47 -7.16 11.37
CA LEU A 211 -6.99 -7.79 10.13
C LEU A 211 -6.76 -6.76 9.01
N CYS A 212 -7.65 -5.78 8.85
CA CYS A 212 -7.46 -4.69 7.89
C CYS A 212 -6.23 -3.83 8.20
N ASN A 213 -6.00 -3.52 9.48
CA ASN A 213 -4.86 -2.71 9.90
C ASN A 213 -3.54 -3.48 9.79
N ARG A 214 -3.52 -4.77 10.15
CA ARG A 214 -2.39 -5.67 9.91
C ARG A 214 -2.06 -5.75 8.41
N ALA A 215 -3.07 -5.97 7.57
CA ALA A 215 -2.90 -5.99 6.11
C ALA A 215 -2.20 -4.75 5.55
N ARG A 216 -2.61 -3.57 6.03
CA ARG A 216 -2.02 -2.29 5.63
C ARG A 216 -0.59 -2.15 6.15
N ARG A 217 -0.35 -2.52 7.41
CA ARG A 217 1.00 -2.51 8.00
C ARG A 217 1.94 -3.41 7.20
N ASP A 218 1.58 -4.68 7.02
CA ASP A 218 2.39 -5.66 6.29
C ASP A 218 2.71 -5.15 4.87
N PHE A 219 1.73 -4.55 4.18
CA PHE A 219 1.95 -3.95 2.87
C PHE A 219 2.98 -2.81 2.91
N HIS A 220 2.83 -1.85 3.82
CA HIS A 220 3.75 -0.72 3.92
C HIS A 220 5.14 -1.15 4.41
N THR A 221 5.22 -2.09 5.36
CA THR A 221 6.48 -2.66 5.84
C THR A 221 7.23 -3.37 4.71
N ASN A 222 6.55 -4.24 3.95
CA ASN A 222 7.18 -4.92 2.81
C ASN A 222 7.59 -3.91 1.73
N PHE A 223 6.73 -2.92 1.43
CA PHE A 223 7.06 -1.87 0.48
C PHE A 223 8.30 -1.07 0.91
N ILE A 224 8.43 -0.73 2.19
CA ILE A 224 9.61 -0.03 2.72
C ILE A 224 10.84 -0.94 2.58
N ASN A 225 10.76 -2.19 3.05
CA ASN A 225 11.88 -3.13 3.00
C ASN A 225 12.36 -3.38 1.56
N GLU A 226 11.44 -3.60 0.62
CA GLU A 226 11.74 -3.78 -0.81
C GLU A 226 12.42 -2.55 -1.45
N ASN A 227 12.28 -1.36 -0.85
CA ASN A 227 12.86 -0.11 -1.36
C ASN A 227 13.96 0.46 -0.45
N CYS A 228 14.31 -0.20 0.66
CA CYS A 228 15.25 0.30 1.66
C CYS A 228 16.71 0.19 1.18
N ASP A 229 17.04 -0.90 0.46
CA ASP A 229 18.41 -1.19 0.02
C ASP A 229 18.86 -0.36 -1.19
N GLN A 230 17.96 0.41 -1.82
CA GLN A 230 18.26 1.17 -3.04
C GLN A 230 18.73 2.61 -2.80
N GLY A 231 18.97 3.05 -1.55
CA GLY A 231 19.37 4.45 -1.28
C GLY A 231 18.39 5.50 -1.83
N ARG A 232 17.17 5.08 -2.17
CA ARG A 232 16.10 5.89 -2.71
C ARG A 232 15.50 6.68 -1.56
N LEU A 233 15.92 7.93 -1.44
CA LEU A 233 15.26 8.86 -0.54
C LEU A 233 13.77 8.84 -0.83
N VAL A 234 13.04 8.58 0.24
CA VAL A 234 11.62 8.45 0.31
C VAL A 234 10.92 9.66 -0.33
N ARG A 235 10.11 9.41 -1.37
CA ARG A 235 9.28 10.37 -2.10
C ARG A 235 8.53 11.35 -1.15
N PRO A 236 8.38 12.65 -1.49
CA PRO A 236 7.67 13.64 -0.65
C PRO A 236 6.23 13.27 -0.28
N SER A 237 5.52 12.52 -1.15
CA SER A 237 4.18 12.01 -0.85
C SER A 237 4.15 10.97 0.28
N LEU A 238 5.30 10.35 0.61
CA LEU A 238 5.44 9.36 1.66
C LEU A 238 5.76 10.03 3.03
N ILE A 239 6.38 11.20 3.06
CA ILE A 239 6.72 11.92 4.31
C ILE A 239 5.46 12.37 5.05
N ILE A 240 4.42 12.83 4.35
CA ILE A 240 3.14 13.25 4.97
C ILE A 240 2.39 12.05 5.59
N ALA A 241 2.50 10.86 4.98
CA ALA A 241 1.92 9.63 5.52
C ALA A 241 2.78 9.06 6.67
N ILE A 242 4.10 9.09 6.54
CA ILE A 242 5.06 8.60 7.53
C ILE A 242 5.08 9.48 8.79
N ALA A 243 4.99 10.81 8.67
CA ALA A 243 4.93 11.72 9.82
C ALA A 243 3.67 11.49 10.68
N ARG A 244 2.53 11.15 10.05
CA ARG A 244 1.32 10.73 10.77
C ARG A 244 1.46 9.34 11.41
N PHE A 245 2.17 8.40 10.77
CA PHE A 245 2.37 7.05 11.31
C PHE A 245 3.45 6.96 12.42
N LEU A 246 4.54 7.73 12.33
CA LEU A 246 5.62 7.74 13.33
C LEU A 246 5.20 8.46 14.63
N LYS A 247 4.34 9.49 14.55
CA LYS A 247 3.72 10.09 15.75
C LYS A 247 2.85 9.08 16.52
N ILE A 248 2.19 8.15 15.83
CA ILE A 248 1.36 7.09 16.45
C ILE A 248 2.24 5.93 16.97
N GLY A 249 3.34 5.61 16.28
CA GLY A 249 4.29 4.56 16.68
C GLY A 249 5.03 4.88 17.99
N LYS A 250 5.52 6.11 18.17
CA LYS A 250 6.22 6.53 19.40
C LYS A 250 5.31 6.55 20.64
N ILE A 251 4.00 6.76 20.46
CA ILE A 251 3.02 6.70 21.56
C ILE A 251 2.72 5.24 21.95
N ARG A 252 2.80 4.30 20.99
CA ARG A 252 2.56 2.86 21.24
C ARG A 252 3.79 2.10 21.72
N SER A 253 5.00 2.45 21.30
CA SER A 253 6.22 1.81 21.81
C SER A 253 6.44 2.05 23.31
N GLY A 254 5.86 3.12 23.88
CA GLY A 254 5.81 3.34 25.33
C GLY A 254 4.70 2.58 26.06
N LEU A 255 3.72 2.02 25.33
CA LEU A 255 2.68 1.12 25.87
C LEU A 255 3.11 -0.35 25.77
N ASP A 256 3.85 -0.71 24.72
CA ASP A 256 4.35 -2.07 24.49
C ASP A 256 5.56 -2.45 25.38
N SER A 257 6.17 -1.49 26.09
CA SER A 257 7.19 -1.75 27.13
C SER A 257 6.59 -2.25 28.46
N VAL A 258 5.26 -2.32 28.57
CA VAL A 258 4.57 -2.97 29.69
C VAL A 258 4.38 -4.43 29.33
N ASN A 259 5.20 -5.29 29.94
CA ASN A 259 5.17 -6.73 29.77
C ASN A 259 3.77 -7.27 30.14
N LEU A 260 3.09 -7.92 29.19
CA LEU A 260 1.89 -8.71 29.45
C LEU A 260 2.17 -10.15 29.00
N ASP A 261 2.36 -11.01 30.00
CA ASP A 261 2.51 -12.45 29.83
C ASP A 261 1.37 -13.02 28.99
N LEU A 262 1.77 -13.89 28.07
CA LEU A 262 0.93 -14.47 27.03
C LEU A 262 -0.08 -15.46 27.63
N ASN A 263 -1.36 -15.11 27.58
CA ASN A 263 -2.46 -16.07 27.61
C ASN A 263 -3.50 -15.67 26.55
N GLU A 264 -3.78 -16.57 25.60
CA GLU A 264 -4.52 -16.30 24.35
C GLU A 264 -6.00 -15.88 24.52
N ASN A 265 -6.50 -15.78 25.76
CA ASN A 265 -7.87 -15.37 26.05
C ASN A 265 -8.04 -13.89 26.43
N GLN A 266 -6.96 -13.08 26.47
CA GLN A 266 -7.03 -11.65 26.80
C GLN A 266 -6.29 -10.79 25.75
N ILE A 267 -6.84 -10.69 24.53
CA ILE A 267 -6.31 -9.78 23.48
C ILE A 267 -7.20 -8.53 23.32
N VAL A 268 -7.91 -8.16 24.39
CA VAL A 268 -8.59 -6.86 24.49
C VAL A 268 -8.01 -6.18 25.72
N PRO A 269 -7.35 -5.01 25.60
CA PRO A 269 -6.99 -4.23 26.77
C PRO A 269 -8.25 -4.01 27.60
N GLN A 270 -8.20 -4.37 28.88
CA GLN A 270 -9.26 -4.03 29.82
C GLN A 270 -9.44 -2.51 29.79
N GLU A 271 -10.69 -2.05 29.63
CA GLU A 271 -11.00 -0.63 29.50
C GLU A 271 -10.43 0.13 30.71
N PHE A 272 -9.70 1.23 30.46
CA PHE A 272 -9.49 2.24 31.49
C PHE A 272 -10.88 2.74 31.88
N HIS A 273 -11.34 2.36 33.06
CA HIS A 273 -12.50 2.98 33.70
C HIS A 273 -12.10 4.43 34.00
N LEU A 274 -12.47 5.35 33.12
CA LEU A 274 -12.57 6.75 33.50
C LEU A 274 -13.77 6.82 34.45
N ASP A 275 -13.47 7.17 35.69
CA ASP A 275 -14.46 7.39 36.73
C ASP A 275 -15.47 8.44 36.23
N VAL A 276 -16.74 8.05 36.11
CA VAL A 276 -17.81 8.82 35.46
C VAL A 276 -18.16 10.11 36.23
N ASN A 277 -17.47 10.36 37.35
CA ASN A 277 -17.67 11.52 38.22
C ASN A 277 -16.78 12.73 37.90
N ASN A 278 -15.80 12.62 37.01
CA ASN A 278 -15.00 13.78 36.61
C ASN A 278 -15.70 14.52 35.46
N LYS A 279 -16.45 15.56 35.82
CA LYS A 279 -16.89 16.57 34.84
C LYS A 279 -15.65 17.09 34.10
N LEU A 280 -15.64 16.97 32.78
CA LEU A 280 -14.71 17.71 31.93
C LEU A 280 -14.86 19.20 32.28
N PRO A 281 -13.81 19.91 32.74
CA PRO A 281 -13.89 21.35 32.84
C PRO A 281 -14.12 21.89 31.43
N GLU A 282 -14.94 22.91 31.37
CA GLU A 282 -15.50 23.55 30.19
C GLU A 282 -14.52 23.69 29.02
N LEU A 283 -14.99 23.45 27.80
CA LEU A 283 -14.19 23.64 26.59
C LEU A 283 -14.17 25.13 26.24
N GLU A 284 -13.11 25.83 26.63
CA GLU A 284 -12.90 27.22 26.28
C GLU A 284 -12.36 27.37 24.84
N ILE A 285 -12.82 28.44 24.18
CA ILE A 285 -12.33 28.84 22.86
C ILE A 285 -10.98 29.55 23.07
N LEU A 286 -9.90 28.97 22.53
CA LEU A 286 -8.56 29.57 22.61
C LEU A 286 -8.44 30.79 21.69
N VAL A 287 -8.10 31.94 22.26
CA VAL A 287 -7.72 33.18 21.57
C VAL A 287 -6.26 33.06 21.07
N GLU A 288 -5.89 33.78 20.01
CA GLU A 288 -4.55 33.71 19.38
C GLU A 288 -3.39 33.83 20.38
N ASP A 289 -3.49 34.70 21.39
CA ASP A 289 -2.46 34.89 22.41
C ASP A 289 -2.26 33.66 23.32
N ASN A 290 -3.34 32.92 23.57
CA ASN A 290 -3.29 31.68 24.36
C ASN A 290 -2.65 30.54 23.55
N VAL A 291 -2.82 30.54 22.23
CA VAL A 291 -2.12 29.61 21.33
C VAL A 291 -0.63 29.95 21.27
N LEU A 292 -0.30 31.24 21.21
CA LEU A 292 1.08 31.73 21.12
C LEU A 292 1.89 31.39 22.38
N SER A 293 1.32 31.61 23.56
CA SER A 293 1.93 31.23 24.85
C SER A 293 2.05 29.71 25.03
N LEU A 294 1.10 28.93 24.50
CA LEU A 294 1.18 27.46 24.51
C LEU A 294 2.29 26.94 23.57
N ILE A 295 2.48 27.58 22.43
CA ILE A 295 3.57 27.26 21.50
C ILE A 295 4.92 27.61 22.14
N GLN A 296 5.03 28.77 22.79
CA GLN A 296 6.26 29.21 23.47
C GLN A 296 6.63 28.35 24.69
N SER A 297 5.65 27.82 25.42
CA SER A 297 5.88 26.90 26.55
C SER A 297 6.10 25.45 26.12
N SER A 298 5.88 25.12 24.86
CA SER A 298 6.14 23.78 24.33
C SER A 298 7.64 23.52 24.15
N SER A 299 8.08 22.29 24.44
CA SER A 299 9.49 21.92 24.31
C SER A 299 9.96 22.13 22.86
N VAL A 300 10.97 22.98 22.68
CA VAL A 300 11.62 23.18 21.39
C VAL A 300 12.33 21.89 21.00
N LYS A 301 11.67 21.08 20.17
CA LYS A 301 12.31 19.91 19.57
C LYS A 301 13.10 20.39 18.36
N SER A 302 14.38 20.69 18.56
CA SER A 302 15.32 20.84 17.45
C SER A 302 15.51 19.48 16.77
N CYS A 303 15.28 19.45 15.46
CA CYS A 303 15.66 18.30 14.64
C CYS A 303 17.11 18.51 14.20
N LEU A 304 17.99 17.52 14.43
CA LEU A 304 19.39 17.55 14.00
C LEU A 304 19.58 17.65 12.47
N LEU A 305 18.50 17.58 11.69
CA LEU A 305 18.49 17.71 10.23
C LEU A 305 18.12 19.11 9.74
N ASN A 306 17.85 20.06 10.63
CA ASN A 306 17.67 21.46 10.24
C ASN A 306 19.04 22.16 10.34
N PRO A 307 19.65 22.59 9.23
CA PRO A 307 20.82 23.45 9.31
C PRO A 307 20.42 24.76 10.02
N MET A 308 21.26 25.19 10.96
CA MET A 308 21.08 26.44 11.69
C MET A 308 21.00 27.61 10.69
N PRO A 309 20.10 28.58 10.88
CA PRO A 309 20.12 29.80 10.08
C PRO A 309 21.46 30.51 10.29
N THR A 310 22.20 30.73 9.22
CA THR A 310 23.39 31.59 9.22
C THR A 310 22.96 33.03 9.50
N PRO A 311 23.61 33.74 10.45
CA PRO A 311 23.33 35.15 10.67
C PRO A 311 23.73 35.95 9.43
N LEU A 312 22.85 36.87 9.06
CA LEU A 312 23.09 37.93 8.07
C LEU A 312 24.32 38.79 8.43
#